data_AF-A0A924A744-F1
#
_entry.id   AF-A0A924A744-F1
#
_cell.length_a   1.000
_cell.length_b   1.000
_cell.length_c   1.000
_cell.angle_alpha   90.00
_cell.angle_beta   90.00
_cell.angle_gamma   90.00
#
_symmetry.space_group_name_H-M   'P 1'
#
loop_
_entity.id
_entity.type
_entity.pdbx_description
1 polymer ?
#
loop_
_entity_poly.entity_id
_entity_poly.type
_entity_poly.pdbx_seq_one_letter_code
_entity_poly.pdbx_strand_id
1 'polypeptide(L)'
;RLVEKKRSKAPLMIERIPAIVGEWNIKDTTNAKKAGLKYFDKIVKVDSVPIEFMDNVVAYTDGKRNQHVTVSILRNGSPMELNALVNENGKLGIPFLDEMQYDSLGFYKLEITKYGFFESLPKGVSLAVNSLKDYIEQFKLIFKPATGAYKGVGGFKTMGSIFSSDHWDWHSFWSITALFSVILAFMNLLPIPALDGGHVLFTLGEMITGRKPSEKFLEYAQIVGMVILLSLMLYANGNDWFGWGRGK
;
A
#
# COMPACT_ATOMS: atom_id res chain seq x y z
N ARG A 1 18.59 -13.94 16.57
CA ARG A 1 18.19 -15.09 15.73
C ARG A 1 17.05 -14.60 14.83
N LEU A 2 17.38 -14.20 13.60
CA LEU A 2 16.46 -13.55 12.66
C LEU A 2 15.36 -14.53 12.27
N VAL A 3 14.11 -14.12 12.47
CA VAL A 3 12.93 -14.88 12.10
C VAL A 3 12.70 -14.65 10.60
N GLU A 4 13.38 -15.44 9.77
CA GLU A 4 12.98 -15.71 8.38
C GLU A 4 11.58 -16.34 8.42
N LYS A 5 10.52 -15.52 8.32
CA LYS A 5 9.15 -16.01 8.27
C LYS A 5 8.59 -15.80 6.88
N LYS A 6 8.60 -16.90 6.11
CA LYS A 6 8.06 -17.04 4.76
C LYS A 6 8.61 -16.01 3.77
N ARG A 7 9.61 -16.43 3.01
CA ARG A 7 9.85 -15.90 1.67
C ARG A 7 8.50 -15.85 0.93
N SER A 8 7.87 -14.68 0.88
CA SER A 8 7.33 -14.22 -0.41
C SER A 8 8.47 -14.49 -1.38
N LYS A 9 8.21 -15.27 -2.44
CA LYS A 9 9.24 -15.55 -3.44
C LYS A 9 9.65 -14.18 -3.98
N ALA A 10 10.67 -13.56 -3.39
CA ALA A 10 11.36 -12.46 -4.00
C ALA A 10 11.71 -12.99 -5.39
N PRO A 11 11.23 -12.34 -6.45
CA PRO A 11 11.41 -12.87 -7.77
C PRO A 11 12.92 -13.07 -7.96
N LEU A 12 13.30 -14.19 -8.58
CA LEU A 12 14.71 -14.55 -8.76
C LEU A 12 15.48 -13.43 -9.48
N MET A 13 14.76 -12.61 -10.25
CA MET A 13 15.23 -11.37 -10.83
C MET A 13 14.17 -10.29 -10.63
N ILE A 14 14.61 -9.08 -10.31
CA ILE A 14 13.80 -7.85 -10.39
C ILE A 14 14.28 -7.06 -11.59
N GLU A 15 13.36 -6.44 -12.31
CA GLU A 15 13.68 -5.50 -13.37
C GLU A 15 14.45 -4.30 -12.81
N ARG A 16 15.56 -3.96 -13.48
CA ARG A 16 16.33 -2.76 -13.15
C ARG A 16 15.83 -1.62 -14.01
N ILE A 17 15.23 -0.64 -13.37
CA ILE A 17 14.75 0.58 -14.03
C ILE A 17 15.83 1.68 -13.99
N PRO A 18 15.94 2.47 -15.06
CA PRO A 18 16.89 3.57 -15.11
C PRO A 18 16.53 4.64 -14.06
N ALA A 19 17.55 5.34 -13.57
CA ALA A 19 17.36 6.37 -12.56
C ALA A 19 16.80 7.69 -13.15
N ILE A 20 15.53 7.68 -13.55
CA ILE A 20 14.80 8.85 -14.07
C ILE A 20 13.71 9.26 -13.08
N VAL A 21 13.59 10.57 -12.84
CA VAL A 21 12.60 11.14 -11.92
C VAL A 21 11.20 11.12 -12.54
N GLY A 22 10.28 10.45 -11.87
CA GLY A 22 8.85 10.41 -12.19
C GLY A 22 8.09 11.69 -11.87
N GLU A 23 6.78 11.66 -12.12
CA GLU A 23 5.90 12.79 -11.79
C GLU A 23 5.75 12.96 -10.27
N TRP A 24 5.74 14.20 -9.81
CA TRP A 24 5.56 14.52 -8.40
C TRP A 24 4.09 14.65 -8.06
N ASN A 25 3.66 14.04 -6.95
CA ASN A 25 2.38 14.42 -6.37
C ASN A 25 2.40 15.90 -5.95
N ILE A 26 1.31 16.63 -6.16
CA ILE A 26 1.17 18.05 -5.80
C ILE A 26 1.52 18.28 -4.32
N LYS A 27 1.10 17.36 -3.44
CA LYS A 27 1.33 17.41 -1.98
C LYS A 27 2.66 16.76 -1.54
N ASP A 28 3.50 16.32 -2.48
CA ASP A 28 4.78 15.71 -2.15
C ASP A 28 5.70 16.73 -1.47
N THR A 29 6.31 16.34 -0.35
CA THR A 29 7.23 17.13 0.50
C THR A 29 8.58 16.46 0.70
N THR A 30 8.90 15.46 -0.13
CA THR A 30 10.17 14.72 -0.11
C THR A 30 11.38 15.63 -0.28
N ASN A 31 12.52 15.14 0.25
CA ASN A 31 13.77 15.89 0.20
C ASN A 31 14.30 16.03 -1.24
N ALA A 32 14.06 15.04 -2.11
CA ALA A 32 14.40 15.15 -3.53
C ALA A 32 13.64 16.30 -4.23
N LYS A 33 12.32 16.46 -3.97
CA LYS A 33 11.56 17.59 -4.51
C LYS A 33 12.07 18.93 -3.96
N LYS A 34 12.36 19.01 -2.66
CA LYS A 34 12.94 20.21 -2.02
C LYS A 34 14.33 20.57 -2.56
N ALA A 35 15.12 19.57 -2.94
CA ALA A 35 16.43 19.76 -3.57
C ALA A 35 16.34 20.29 -5.02
N GLY A 36 15.14 20.35 -5.59
CA GLY A 36 14.90 20.91 -6.91
C GLY A 36 14.99 19.90 -8.06
N LEU A 37 14.89 18.59 -7.77
CA LEU A 37 14.72 17.58 -8.82
C LEU A 37 13.36 17.79 -9.51
N LYS A 38 13.35 17.69 -10.83
CA LYS A 38 12.18 17.92 -11.69
C LYS A 38 11.81 16.63 -12.42
N TYR A 39 10.57 16.59 -12.88
CA TYR A 39 10.08 15.53 -13.76
C TYR A 39 11.05 15.33 -14.94
N PHE A 40 11.38 14.06 -15.21
CA PHE A 40 12.25 13.63 -16.30
C PHE A 40 13.75 13.96 -16.14
N ASP A 41 14.20 14.42 -14.97
CA ASP A 41 15.63 14.50 -14.68
C ASP A 41 16.25 13.09 -14.67
N LYS A 42 17.35 12.90 -15.40
CA LYS A 42 18.11 11.64 -15.37
C LYS A 42 19.23 11.76 -14.35
N ILE A 43 19.22 10.92 -13.32
CA ILE A 43 20.28 10.84 -12.32
C ILE A 43 21.43 10.02 -12.92
N VAL A 44 22.62 10.60 -12.94
CA VAL A 44 23.81 9.95 -13.49
C VAL A 44 24.84 9.62 -12.41
N LYS A 45 24.81 10.34 -11.28
CA LYS A 45 25.78 10.18 -10.20
C LYS A 45 25.19 10.63 -8.87
N VAL A 46 25.58 9.95 -7.80
CA VAL A 46 25.38 10.43 -6.42
C VAL A 46 26.75 10.46 -5.76
N ASP A 47 27.18 11.65 -5.34
CA ASP A 47 28.53 11.99 -4.89
C ASP A 47 29.61 11.57 -5.89
N SER A 48 30.35 10.51 -5.56
CA SER A 48 31.42 9.90 -6.37
C SER A 48 30.95 8.67 -7.14
N VAL A 49 29.75 8.15 -6.86
CA VAL A 49 29.27 6.85 -7.38
C VAL A 49 28.40 7.06 -8.63
N PRO A 50 28.78 6.48 -9.79
CA PRO A 50 27.93 6.46 -10.97
C PRO A 50 26.64 5.67 -10.71
N ILE A 51 25.52 6.21 -11.18
CA ILE A 51 24.20 5.61 -11.04
C ILE A 51 23.65 5.35 -12.44
N GLU A 52 23.40 4.08 -12.74
CA GLU A 52 22.68 3.68 -13.96
C GLU A 52 21.22 3.35 -13.63
N PHE A 53 21.00 2.69 -12.49
CA PHE A 53 19.70 2.19 -12.09
C PHE A 53 19.27 2.73 -10.73
N MET A 54 17.96 2.72 -10.50
CA MET A 54 17.38 3.33 -9.30
C MET A 54 17.66 2.53 -8.02
N ASP A 55 17.90 1.22 -8.12
CA ASP A 55 18.37 0.39 -7.01
C ASP A 55 19.76 0.81 -6.52
N ASN A 56 20.63 1.30 -7.41
CA ASN A 56 21.94 1.84 -7.01
C ASN A 56 21.81 3.10 -6.14
N VAL A 57 20.82 3.96 -6.41
CA VAL A 57 20.56 5.15 -5.58
C VAL A 57 20.22 4.73 -4.17
N VAL A 58 19.24 3.83 -4.03
CA VAL A 58 18.77 3.36 -2.71
C VAL A 58 19.90 2.63 -1.96
N ALA A 59 20.66 1.78 -2.65
CA ALA A 59 21.79 1.07 -2.06
C ALA A 59 22.87 2.03 -1.54
N TYR A 60 23.16 3.13 -2.27
CA TYR A 60 24.14 4.11 -1.85
C TYR A 60 23.63 4.99 -0.69
N THR A 61 22.36 5.40 -0.72
CA THR A 61 21.80 6.33 0.27
C THR A 61 21.45 5.67 1.61
N ASP A 62 21.30 4.34 1.69
CA ASP A 62 20.96 3.63 2.94
C ASP A 62 21.99 3.90 4.06
N GLY A 63 23.27 4.04 3.71
CA GLY A 63 24.36 4.37 4.63
C GLY A 63 24.53 5.87 4.94
N LYS A 64 23.71 6.75 4.33
CA LYS A 64 23.86 8.22 4.36
C LYS A 64 22.71 8.93 5.06
N ARG A 65 22.06 8.26 6.02
CA ARG A 65 20.89 8.79 6.76
C ARG A 65 21.20 10.16 7.37
N ASN A 66 20.29 11.12 7.17
CA ASN A 66 20.40 12.51 7.63
C ASN A 66 21.64 13.26 7.12
N GLN A 67 22.26 12.80 6.04
CA GLN A 67 23.38 13.48 5.39
C GLN A 67 22.95 14.10 4.07
N HIS A 68 23.65 15.16 3.71
CA HIS A 68 23.56 15.77 2.39
C HIS A 68 24.37 14.95 1.38
N VAL A 69 23.79 14.69 0.21
CA VAL A 69 24.44 14.04 -0.92
C VAL A 69 24.30 14.92 -2.15
N THR A 70 25.35 14.96 -2.97
CA THR A 70 25.35 15.69 -4.24
C THR A 70 24.82 14.77 -5.33
N VAL A 71 23.67 15.10 -5.90
CA VAL A 71 23.05 14.38 -7.01
C VAL A 71 23.40 15.09 -8.30
N SER A 72 24.23 14.47 -9.13
CA SER A 72 24.50 14.95 -10.49
C SER A 72 23.43 14.40 -11.43
N ILE A 73 22.75 15.29 -12.13
CA ILE A 73 21.65 15.00 -13.04
C ILE A 73 21.93 15.54 -14.44
N LEU A 74 21.24 14.94 -15.42
CA LEU A 74 21.08 15.50 -16.77
C LEU A 74 19.65 16.00 -16.91
N ARG A 75 19.51 17.31 -17.07
CA ARG A 75 18.23 17.97 -17.32
C ARG A 75 18.25 18.55 -18.73
N ASN A 76 17.39 18.05 -19.62
CA ASN A 76 17.37 18.43 -21.03
C ASN A 76 18.75 18.38 -21.70
N GLY A 77 19.56 17.38 -21.34
CA GLY A 77 20.94 17.20 -21.85
C GLY A 77 22.00 18.08 -21.18
N SER A 78 21.64 19.03 -20.32
CA SER A 78 22.60 19.85 -19.57
C SER A 78 22.92 19.21 -18.22
N PRO A 79 24.21 19.02 -17.86
CA PRO A 79 24.60 18.52 -16.55
C PRO A 79 24.30 19.58 -15.47
N MET A 80 23.70 19.14 -14.36
CA MET A 80 23.46 19.97 -13.18
C MET A 80 23.79 19.16 -11.92
N GLU A 81 24.16 19.84 -10.85
CA GLU A 81 24.36 19.23 -9.54
C GLU A 81 23.39 19.83 -8.54
N LEU A 82 22.72 18.96 -7.78
CA LEU A 82 21.77 19.33 -6.75
C LEU A 82 22.21 18.74 -5.42
N ASN A 83 22.10 19.50 -4.34
CA ASN A 83 22.36 18.99 -3.00
C ASN A 83 21.04 18.54 -2.37
N ALA A 84 20.91 17.24 -2.08
CA ALA A 84 19.71 16.65 -1.52
C ALA A 84 19.97 16.03 -0.14
N LEU A 85 19.04 16.24 0.80
CA LEU A 85 19.10 15.63 2.12
C LEU A 85 18.55 14.21 2.07
N VAL A 86 19.32 13.22 2.52
CA VAL A 86 18.82 11.86 2.71
C VAL A 86 18.00 11.80 3.99
N ASN A 87 16.79 11.25 3.92
CA ASN A 87 15.94 11.15 5.10
C ASN A 87 16.45 10.10 6.12
N GLU A 88 15.78 10.03 7.27
CA GLU A 88 16.12 9.09 8.36
C GLU A 88 16.07 7.61 7.91
N ASN A 89 15.29 7.31 6.89
CA ASN A 89 15.13 5.97 6.31
C ASN A 89 16.14 5.67 5.19
N GLY A 90 17.14 6.54 4.97
CA GLY A 90 18.17 6.32 3.95
C GLY A 90 17.68 6.51 2.52
N LYS A 91 16.63 7.29 2.31
CA LYS A 91 15.99 7.52 1.00
C LYS A 91 15.92 9.00 0.64
N LEU A 92 15.99 9.28 -0.66
CA LEU A 92 15.77 10.62 -1.21
C LEU A 92 14.28 10.92 -1.50
N GLY A 93 13.48 9.87 -1.69
CA GLY A 93 12.06 9.99 -2.04
C GLY A 93 11.85 10.41 -3.50
N ILE A 94 12.54 9.73 -4.41
CA ILE A 94 12.43 9.98 -5.86
C ILE A 94 11.26 9.13 -6.40
N PRO A 95 10.26 9.74 -7.06
CA PRO A 95 9.20 8.99 -7.73
C PRO A 95 9.75 8.28 -8.97
N PHE A 96 9.13 7.17 -9.34
CA PHE A 96 9.43 6.44 -10.58
C PHE A 96 8.52 6.92 -11.70
N LEU A 97 8.95 6.72 -12.94
CA LEU A 97 8.04 6.86 -14.08
C LEU A 97 6.96 5.78 -14.00
N ASP A 98 5.81 6.04 -14.61
CA ASP A 98 4.77 5.02 -14.75
C ASP A 98 5.20 3.91 -15.73
N GLU A 99 4.51 2.77 -15.68
CA GLU A 99 4.94 1.63 -16.47
C GLU A 99 4.83 1.85 -18.00
N MET A 100 3.86 2.67 -18.43
CA MET A 100 3.66 3.01 -19.84
C MET A 100 4.72 3.99 -20.35
N GLN A 101 5.22 4.88 -19.48
CA GLN A 101 6.31 5.80 -19.77
C GLN A 101 7.60 5.04 -19.98
N TYR A 102 7.92 4.06 -19.11
CA TYR A 102 9.08 3.21 -19.33
C TYR A 102 8.99 2.39 -20.62
N ASP A 103 7.79 1.89 -20.96
CA ASP A 103 7.52 1.21 -22.24
C ASP A 103 7.73 2.14 -23.44
N SER A 104 7.17 3.36 -23.39
CA SER A 104 7.30 4.37 -24.44
C SER A 104 8.75 4.85 -24.64
N LEU A 105 9.57 4.84 -23.59
CA LEU A 105 11.00 5.17 -23.67
C LEU A 105 11.86 3.99 -24.13
N GLY A 106 11.26 2.81 -24.32
CA GLY A 106 11.92 1.61 -24.80
C GLY A 106 12.75 0.88 -23.75
N PHE A 107 12.52 1.12 -22.45
CA PHE A 107 13.27 0.46 -21.38
C PHE A 107 12.81 -0.98 -21.14
N TYR A 108 11.53 -1.26 -21.33
CA TYR A 108 10.97 -2.61 -21.41
C TYR A 108 9.74 -2.59 -22.31
N LYS A 109 9.18 -3.77 -22.61
CA LYS A 109 7.95 -3.87 -23.41
C LYS A 109 6.80 -4.32 -22.53
N LEU A 110 5.75 -3.52 -22.45
CA LEU A 110 4.58 -3.86 -21.66
C LEU A 110 3.61 -4.72 -22.47
N GLU A 111 3.38 -5.95 -22.04
CA GLU A 111 2.38 -6.83 -22.67
C GLU A 111 1.00 -6.63 -22.05
N ILE A 112 0.16 -5.83 -22.70
CA ILE A 112 -1.23 -5.61 -22.28
C ILE A 112 -2.10 -6.75 -22.78
N THR A 113 -2.49 -7.65 -21.88
CA THR A 113 -3.48 -8.69 -22.19
C THR A 113 -4.89 -8.11 -22.05
N LYS A 114 -5.64 -8.03 -23.15
CA LYS A 114 -7.05 -7.60 -23.15
C LYS A 114 -7.95 -8.82 -23.15
N TYR A 115 -8.85 -8.90 -22.18
CA TYR A 115 -9.84 -9.97 -22.09
C TYR A 115 -11.14 -9.55 -22.75
N GLY A 116 -11.75 -10.45 -23.53
CA GLY A 116 -13.12 -10.26 -24.03
C GLY A 116 -14.14 -10.29 -22.89
N PHE A 117 -15.40 -9.92 -23.18
CA PHE A 117 -16.47 -9.89 -22.17
C PHE A 117 -16.59 -11.20 -21.37
N PHE A 118 -16.68 -12.34 -22.05
CA PHE A 118 -16.81 -13.64 -21.40
C PHE A 118 -15.52 -14.13 -20.73
N GLU A 119 -14.35 -13.79 -21.27
CA GLU A 119 -13.06 -14.14 -20.67
C GLU A 119 -12.77 -13.32 -19.42
N SER A 120 -13.35 -12.12 -19.32
CA SER A 120 -13.20 -11.23 -18.17
C SER A 120 -13.85 -11.80 -16.91
N LEU A 121 -14.89 -12.64 -17.04
CA LEU A 121 -15.59 -13.24 -15.90
C LEU A 121 -14.71 -14.19 -15.08
N PRO A 122 -14.13 -15.27 -15.65
CA PRO A 122 -13.24 -16.15 -14.88
C PRO A 122 -11.98 -15.42 -14.40
N LYS A 123 -11.46 -14.46 -15.19
CA LYS A 123 -10.34 -13.63 -14.75
C LYS A 123 -10.70 -12.75 -13.56
N GLY A 124 -11.88 -12.14 -13.57
CA GLY A 124 -12.40 -11.32 -12.49
C GLY A 124 -12.57 -12.12 -11.20
N VAL A 125 -13.10 -13.35 -11.29
CA VAL A 125 -13.17 -14.27 -10.13
C VAL A 125 -11.77 -14.56 -9.60
N SER A 126 -10.80 -14.86 -10.47
CA SER A 126 -9.41 -15.09 -10.05
C SER A 126 -8.81 -13.86 -9.36
N LEU A 127 -9.05 -12.65 -9.88
CA LEU A 127 -8.60 -11.40 -9.26
C LEU A 127 -9.25 -11.19 -7.89
N ALA A 128 -10.55 -11.46 -7.75
CA ALA A 128 -11.26 -11.35 -6.48
C ALA A 128 -10.70 -12.32 -5.42
N VAL A 129 -10.46 -13.58 -5.80
CA VAL A 129 -9.87 -14.59 -4.91
C VAL A 129 -8.45 -14.22 -4.49
N ASN A 130 -7.62 -13.74 -5.42
CA ASN A 130 -6.26 -13.28 -5.10
C ASN A 130 -6.29 -12.06 -4.17
N SER A 131 -7.15 -11.07 -4.47
CA SER A 131 -7.33 -9.88 -3.63
C SER A 131 -7.79 -10.25 -2.22
N LEU A 132 -8.71 -11.22 -2.09
CA LEU A 132 -9.15 -11.74 -0.81
C LEU A 132 -7.99 -12.39 -0.03
N LYS A 133 -7.19 -13.21 -0.70
CA LYS A 133 -6.02 -13.87 -0.10
C LYS A 133 -5.01 -12.83 0.40
N ASP A 134 -4.68 -11.85 -0.43
CA ASP A 134 -3.73 -10.79 -0.07
C ASP A 134 -4.26 -9.97 1.10
N TYR A 135 -5.56 -9.66 1.12
CA TYR A 135 -6.20 -8.97 2.23
C TYR A 135 -6.15 -9.79 3.53
N ILE A 136 -6.41 -11.10 3.48
CA ILE A 136 -6.26 -12.01 4.64
C ILE A 136 -4.83 -11.99 5.17
N GLU A 137 -3.84 -12.00 4.28
CA GLU A 137 -2.42 -11.94 4.66
C GLU A 137 -2.08 -10.61 5.33
N GLN A 138 -2.53 -9.48 4.78
CA GLN A 138 -2.37 -8.15 5.36
C GLN A 138 -3.07 -8.03 6.73
N PHE A 139 -4.29 -8.54 6.85
CA PHE A 139 -5.04 -8.57 8.11
C PHE A 139 -4.28 -9.30 9.20
N LYS A 140 -3.62 -10.43 8.88
CA LYS A 140 -2.76 -11.16 9.83
C LYS A 140 -1.53 -10.36 10.28
N LEU A 141 -1.08 -9.36 9.51
CA LEU A 141 0.04 -8.50 9.89
C LEU A 141 -0.35 -7.44 10.92
N ILE A 142 -1.63 -7.05 10.99
CA ILE A 142 -2.15 -6.09 11.98
C ILE A 142 -1.92 -6.62 13.41
N PHE A 143 -2.10 -7.93 13.61
CA PHE A 143 -1.86 -8.60 14.90
C PHE A 143 -0.37 -8.79 15.24
N LYS A 144 0.56 -8.32 14.40
CA LYS A 144 2.00 -8.36 14.67
C LYS A 144 2.51 -6.95 14.93
N PRO A 145 2.64 -6.52 16.20
CA PRO A 145 3.03 -5.15 16.53
C PRO A 145 4.36 -4.71 15.89
N ALA A 146 5.30 -5.66 15.70
CA ALA A 146 6.59 -5.42 15.08
C ALA A 146 6.54 -4.93 13.62
N THR A 147 5.42 -5.12 12.91
CA THR A 147 5.25 -4.64 11.52
C THR A 147 4.75 -3.20 11.46
N GLY A 148 4.21 -2.66 12.57
CA GLY A 148 3.55 -1.35 12.58
C GLY A 148 2.26 -1.29 11.75
N ALA A 149 1.79 -2.41 11.17
CA ALA A 149 0.67 -2.42 10.22
C ALA A 149 -0.65 -1.92 10.84
N TYR A 150 -0.83 -2.06 12.15
CA TYR A 150 -1.98 -1.52 12.88
C TYR A 150 -2.09 0.02 12.80
N LYS A 151 -0.97 0.72 12.55
CA LYS A 151 -0.96 2.19 12.34
C LYS A 151 -1.48 2.60 10.96
N GLY A 152 -1.58 1.64 10.02
CA GLY A 152 -2.11 1.83 8.68
C GLY A 152 -3.64 1.68 8.59
N VAL A 153 -4.31 1.34 9.70
CA VAL A 153 -5.77 1.29 9.76
C VAL A 153 -6.30 2.73 9.81
N GLY A 154 -6.60 3.27 8.64
CA GLY A 154 -7.18 4.60 8.49
C GLY A 154 -8.70 4.60 8.65
N GLY A 155 -9.24 5.72 9.11
CA GLY A 155 -10.67 6.02 9.11
C GLY A 155 -11.18 6.50 7.74
N PHE A 156 -12.32 7.21 7.74
CA PHE A 156 -13.00 7.62 6.50
C PHE A 156 -12.18 8.61 5.65
N LYS A 157 -11.33 9.43 6.26
CA LYS A 157 -10.50 10.39 5.53
C LYS A 157 -9.42 9.68 4.72
N THR A 158 -8.76 8.70 5.34
CA THR A 158 -7.78 7.86 4.65
C THR A 158 -8.45 7.07 3.53
N MET A 159 -9.63 6.49 3.76
CA MET A 159 -10.41 5.79 2.71
C MET A 159 -10.75 6.73 1.54
N GLY A 160 -11.20 7.95 1.80
CA GLY A 160 -11.48 8.94 0.76
C GLY A 160 -10.24 9.38 -0.02
N SER A 161 -9.07 9.44 0.63
CA SER A 161 -7.81 9.83 -0.02
C SER A 161 -7.23 8.80 -1.00
N ILE A 162 -7.77 7.57 -1.01
CA ILE A 162 -7.36 6.53 -1.96
C ILE A 162 -7.89 6.82 -3.37
N PHE A 163 -9.01 7.55 -3.48
CA PHE A 163 -9.51 8.01 -4.76
C PHE A 163 -8.66 9.17 -5.28
N SER A 164 -8.19 9.06 -6.52
CA SER A 164 -7.45 10.11 -7.21
C SER A 164 -8.25 11.41 -7.22
N SER A 165 -7.68 12.50 -6.71
CA SER A 165 -8.31 13.82 -6.71
C SER A 165 -8.13 14.60 -8.00
N ASP A 166 -7.20 14.17 -8.85
CA ASP A 166 -6.65 15.01 -9.92
C ASP A 166 -7.37 14.79 -11.26
N HIS A 167 -7.83 13.56 -11.52
CA HIS A 167 -8.60 13.21 -12.71
C HIS A 167 -9.51 11.99 -12.45
N TRP A 168 -10.61 11.90 -13.21
CA TRP A 168 -11.49 10.73 -13.18
C TRP A 168 -10.86 9.55 -13.92
N ASP A 169 -10.68 8.43 -13.22
CA ASP A 169 -10.22 7.18 -13.79
C ASP A 169 -11.22 6.06 -13.47
N TRP A 170 -11.90 5.57 -14.52
CA TRP A 170 -12.87 4.48 -14.43
C TRP A 170 -12.25 3.16 -13.96
N HIS A 171 -11.01 2.87 -14.37
CA HIS A 171 -10.33 1.64 -13.97
C HIS A 171 -10.01 1.68 -12.48
N SER A 172 -9.47 2.79 -11.99
CA SER A 172 -9.22 3.00 -10.56
C SER A 172 -10.51 2.94 -9.74
N PHE A 173 -11.58 3.59 -10.20
CA PHE A 173 -12.87 3.57 -9.50
C PHE A 173 -13.40 2.13 -9.31
N TRP A 174 -13.46 1.34 -10.39
CA TRP A 174 -13.94 -0.04 -10.30
C TRP A 174 -13.00 -0.94 -9.51
N SER A 175 -11.69 -0.72 -9.60
CA SER A 175 -10.69 -1.48 -8.84
C SER A 175 -10.82 -1.23 -7.33
N ILE A 176 -10.96 0.03 -6.91
CA ILE A 176 -11.18 0.38 -5.50
C ILE A 176 -12.54 -0.14 -5.01
N THR A 177 -13.58 -0.01 -5.82
CA THR A 177 -14.92 -0.52 -5.49
C THR A 177 -14.92 -2.04 -5.32
N ALA A 178 -14.24 -2.78 -6.20
CA ALA A 178 -14.07 -4.22 -6.09
C ALA A 178 -13.27 -4.58 -4.83
N LEU A 179 -12.19 -3.85 -4.54
CA LEU A 179 -11.39 -4.04 -3.32
C LEU A 179 -12.25 -3.85 -2.06
N PHE A 180 -13.02 -2.77 -1.96
CA PHE A 180 -13.94 -2.56 -0.84
C PHE A 180 -15.01 -3.64 -0.74
N SER A 181 -15.52 -4.13 -1.88
CA SER A 181 -16.49 -5.23 -1.89
C SER A 181 -15.89 -6.52 -1.30
N VAL A 182 -14.64 -6.84 -1.65
CA VAL A 182 -13.91 -7.99 -1.09
C VAL A 182 -13.63 -7.80 0.40
N ILE A 183 -13.22 -6.59 0.81
CA ILE A 183 -12.98 -6.25 2.22
C ILE A 183 -14.27 -6.42 3.04
N LEU A 184 -15.40 -5.87 2.57
CA LEU A 184 -16.69 -5.97 3.24
C LEU A 184 -17.15 -7.43 3.36
N ALA A 185 -17.04 -8.21 2.27
CA ALA A 185 -17.37 -9.63 2.28
C ALA A 185 -16.51 -10.41 3.30
N PHE A 186 -15.21 -10.13 3.36
CA PHE A 186 -14.32 -10.75 4.34
C PHE A 186 -14.66 -10.33 5.78
N MET A 187 -14.83 -9.04 6.03
CA MET A 187 -15.11 -8.50 7.36
C MET A 187 -16.44 -9.01 7.90
N ASN A 188 -17.46 -9.13 7.05
CA ASN A 188 -18.74 -9.71 7.41
C ASN A 188 -18.65 -11.21 7.72
N LEU A 189 -17.67 -11.93 7.19
CA LEU A 189 -17.46 -13.35 7.49
C LEU A 189 -16.67 -13.58 8.79
N LEU A 190 -16.02 -12.55 9.34
CA LEU A 190 -15.27 -12.70 10.59
C LEU A 190 -16.20 -13.03 11.77
N PRO A 191 -15.72 -13.83 12.74
CA PRO A 191 -16.47 -14.20 13.94
C PRO A 191 -16.53 -13.05 14.95
N ILE A 192 -17.03 -11.88 14.52
CA ILE A 192 -17.19 -10.70 15.36
C ILE A 192 -18.67 -10.63 15.76
N PRO A 193 -18.99 -10.64 17.06
CA PRO A 193 -20.35 -10.42 17.54
C PRO A 193 -20.93 -9.12 16.97
N ALA A 194 -22.21 -9.11 16.59
CA ALA A 194 -22.91 -8.05 15.84
C ALA A 194 -22.72 -8.01 14.31
N LEU A 195 -21.80 -8.79 13.72
CA LEU A 195 -21.69 -8.99 12.27
C LEU A 195 -22.30 -10.34 11.84
N ASP A 196 -22.54 -10.52 10.54
CA ASP A 196 -23.13 -11.73 9.96
C ASP A 196 -22.33 -13.00 10.34
N GLY A 197 -21.00 -12.92 10.33
CA GLY A 197 -20.10 -14.02 10.69
C GLY A 197 -20.16 -14.42 12.16
N GLY A 198 -20.55 -13.50 13.06
CA GLY A 198 -20.85 -13.83 14.45
C GLY A 198 -22.05 -14.77 14.58
N HIS A 199 -23.10 -14.52 13.80
CA HIS A 199 -24.28 -15.39 13.72
C HIS A 199 -23.94 -16.75 13.09
N VAL A 200 -23.09 -16.77 12.08
CA VAL A 200 -22.57 -18.00 11.48
C VAL A 200 -21.79 -18.82 12.52
N LEU A 201 -20.95 -18.19 13.35
CA LEU A 201 -20.24 -18.89 14.42
C LEU A 201 -21.20 -19.51 15.44
N PHE A 202 -22.25 -18.78 15.84
CA PHE A 202 -23.23 -19.28 16.81
C PHE A 202 -24.05 -20.45 16.24
N THR A 203 -24.45 -20.38 14.98
CA THR A 203 -25.18 -21.47 14.31
C THR A 203 -24.29 -22.69 14.07
N LEU A 204 -23.02 -22.52 13.72
CA LEU A 204 -22.04 -23.61 13.66
C LEU A 204 -21.81 -24.24 15.04
N GLY A 205 -21.72 -23.42 16.10
CA GLY A 205 -21.64 -23.89 17.48
C GLY A 205 -22.87 -24.67 17.92
N GLU A 206 -24.07 -24.20 17.56
CA GLU A 206 -25.34 -24.93 17.78
C GLU A 206 -25.35 -26.27 17.04
N MET A 207 -24.91 -26.30 15.78
CA MET A 207 -24.85 -27.53 14.98
C MET A 207 -23.92 -28.59 15.60
N ILE A 208 -22.79 -28.17 16.18
CA ILE A 208 -21.84 -29.09 16.83
C ILE A 208 -22.34 -29.53 18.21
N THR A 209 -22.90 -28.61 19.00
CA THR A 209 -23.28 -28.87 20.40
C THR A 209 -24.71 -29.39 20.56
N GLY A 210 -25.55 -29.29 19.53
CA GLY A 210 -26.98 -29.61 19.56
C GLY A 210 -27.80 -28.73 20.51
N ARG A 211 -27.22 -27.65 21.04
CA ARG A 211 -27.85 -26.78 22.04
C ARG A 211 -27.87 -25.35 21.54
N LYS A 212 -29.06 -24.73 21.59
CA LYS A 212 -29.23 -23.32 21.29
C LYS A 212 -28.47 -22.47 22.30
N PRO A 213 -27.60 -21.53 21.85
CA PRO A 213 -27.07 -20.49 22.71
C PRO A 213 -28.23 -19.74 23.37
N SER A 214 -28.06 -19.33 24.64
CA SER A 214 -29.13 -18.61 25.34
C SER A 214 -29.37 -17.24 24.69
N GLU A 215 -30.63 -16.83 24.58
CA GLU A 215 -31.00 -15.54 23.97
C GLU A 215 -30.28 -14.36 24.64
N LYS A 216 -30.15 -14.40 25.97
CA LYS A 216 -29.39 -13.39 26.74
C LYS A 216 -27.90 -13.37 26.35
N PHE A 217 -27.28 -14.52 26.11
CA PHE A 217 -25.88 -14.57 25.68
C PHE A 217 -25.69 -13.93 24.30
N LEU A 218 -26.60 -14.21 23.36
CA LEU A 218 -26.59 -13.60 22.03
C LEU A 218 -26.75 -12.07 22.10
N GLU A 219 -27.68 -11.60 22.93
CA GLU A 219 -27.92 -10.17 23.16
C GLU A 219 -26.67 -9.48 23.76
N TYR A 220 -26.09 -10.05 24.82
CA TYR A 220 -24.86 -9.51 25.41
C TYR A 220 -23.69 -9.53 24.43
N ALA A 221 -23.52 -10.61 23.66
CA ALA A 221 -22.48 -10.70 22.65
C ALA A 221 -22.65 -9.61 21.59
N GLN A 222 -23.87 -9.38 21.10
CA GLN A 222 -24.17 -8.33 20.13
C GLN A 222 -23.90 -6.93 20.68
N ILE A 223 -24.34 -6.64 21.91
CA ILE A 223 -24.08 -5.33 22.55
C ILE A 223 -22.58 -5.11 22.72
N VAL A 224 -21.85 -6.09 23.24
CA VAL A 224 -20.38 -6.01 23.39
C VAL A 224 -19.70 -5.80 22.04
N GLY A 225 -20.11 -6.55 21.01
CA GLY A 225 -19.61 -6.40 19.65
C GLY A 225 -19.84 -4.99 19.10
N MET A 226 -21.06 -4.47 19.24
CA MET A 226 -21.41 -3.12 18.80
C MET A 226 -20.60 -2.05 19.53
N VAL A 227 -20.42 -2.17 20.86
CA VAL A 227 -19.59 -1.24 21.64
C VAL A 227 -18.13 -1.26 21.16
N ILE A 228 -17.56 -2.44 20.92
CA ILE A 228 -16.19 -2.57 20.39
C ILE A 228 -16.07 -1.92 19.01
N LEU A 229 -17.00 -2.20 18.10
CA LEU A 229 -17.00 -1.66 16.74
C LEU A 229 -17.12 -0.14 16.74
N LEU A 230 -18.06 0.43 17.52
CA LEU A 230 -18.22 1.88 17.65
C LEU A 230 -16.99 2.54 18.28
N SER A 231 -16.39 1.92 19.29
CA SER A 231 -15.15 2.42 19.91
C SER A 231 -13.99 2.45 18.92
N LEU A 232 -13.84 1.39 18.12
CA LEU A 232 -12.81 1.31 17.08
C LEU A 232 -13.05 2.32 15.96
N MET A 233 -14.32 2.53 15.56
CA MET A 233 -14.69 3.54 14.57
C MET A 233 -14.35 4.95 15.05
N LEU A 234 -14.68 5.28 16.30
CA LEU A 234 -14.32 6.57 16.90
C LEU A 234 -12.80 6.74 16.99
N TYR A 235 -12.08 5.69 17.37
CA TYR A 235 -10.62 5.70 17.43
C TYR A 235 -9.98 5.93 16.05
N ALA A 236 -10.39 5.18 15.02
CA ALA A 236 -9.85 5.30 13.67
C ALA A 236 -10.13 6.67 13.05
N ASN A 237 -11.36 7.18 13.19
CA ASN A 237 -11.74 8.50 12.70
C ASN A 237 -11.06 9.63 13.48
N GLY A 238 -10.93 9.49 14.80
CA GLY A 238 -10.19 10.43 15.64
C GLY A 238 -8.72 10.49 15.25
N ASN A 239 -8.07 9.33 15.05
CA ASN A 239 -6.68 9.28 14.58
C ASN A 239 -6.52 9.90 13.17
N ASP A 240 -7.48 9.69 12.27
CA ASP A 240 -7.46 10.29 10.93
C ASP A 240 -7.54 11.84 10.94
N TRP A 241 -8.35 12.39 11.84
CA TRP A 241 -8.58 13.83 11.91
C TRP A 241 -7.52 14.57 12.73
N PHE A 242 -7.14 13.99 13.88
CA PHE A 242 -6.24 14.61 14.85
C PHE A 242 -4.80 14.09 14.79
N GLY A 243 -4.54 13.00 14.06
CA GLY A 243 -3.19 12.43 13.90
C GLY A 243 -2.66 11.68 15.12
N TRP A 244 -3.52 11.28 16.06
CA TRP A 244 -3.15 10.58 17.31
C TRP A 244 -2.60 9.16 17.08
N GLY A 245 -1.32 9.07 16.69
CA GLY A 245 -0.62 7.79 16.47
C GLY A 245 0.42 7.82 15.36
N ARG A 246 0.42 8.88 14.53
CA ARG A 246 1.54 9.21 13.66
C ARG A 246 2.60 9.89 14.51
N GLY A 247 3.49 9.09 15.09
CA GLY A 247 4.76 9.62 15.58
C GLY A 247 5.39 10.48 14.48
N LYS A 248 5.96 11.62 14.89
CA LYS A 248 6.77 12.47 14.00
C LYS A 248 7.78 11.63 13.22
#